data_AF-A0A5D2YDE4-F1
#
_entry.id   AF-A0A5D2YDE4-F1
#
_cell.length_a   1.000
_cell.length_b   1.000
_cell.length_c   1.000
_cell.angle_alpha   90.00
_cell.angle_beta   90.00
_cell.angle_gamma   90.00
#
_symmetry.space_group_name_H-M   'P 1'
#
loop_
_entity.id
_entity.type
_entity.pdbx_description
1 polymer ?
#
loop_
_entity_poly.entity_id
_entity_poly.type
_entity_poly.pdbx_seq_one_letter_code
_entity_poly.pdbx_strand_id
1 'polypeptide(L)'
;MSPMEGCPTVFQVICSLSPGYHQFKFFVDGEWRHDEHQPFVNDNYGIVNTIFIAREPNLVAPSFSTETPGRSNMDVDDAFVSSEPVTTVSDADLEVSRNRVSAFLSRHTAYELLAESGKVIALDVNIAVKQAFHILYEQGIPVAPLWDSCKGQFVGVLSALDFILILRELGNHGSNLTEEELETHTISAWKEGKVYLGRQIDGNARSYPRCLVQAGPYDSLKDVALKILKSKVATVPIMHSTSRDGSFQQLLHLATLSEILKCICRHFKHSASSLPILQQPICSIPLGTWVPNIGEPNGRPLAMLRPNATLGAALIQAEVSSIPIVDENDSLLDIYSRRPCNWVKMQIFSMDKDVRCV
;
A
#
# COMPACT_ATOMS: atom_id res chain seq x y z
N MET A 1 14.36 2.20 -47.17
CA MET A 1 14.41 0.87 -47.80
C MET A 1 15.45 0.96 -48.90
N SER A 2 16.59 0.30 -48.71
CA SER A 2 17.65 0.20 -49.71
C SER A 2 17.63 -1.21 -50.32
N PRO A 3 17.84 -1.38 -51.63
CA PRO A 3 17.97 -2.72 -52.22
C PRO A 3 19.14 -3.45 -51.57
N MET A 4 18.97 -4.73 -51.27
CA MET A 4 20.00 -5.60 -50.71
C MET A 4 21.05 -5.88 -51.79
N GLU A 5 22.32 -5.74 -51.45
CA GLU A 5 23.42 -5.88 -52.40
C GLU A 5 23.46 -7.31 -52.97
N GLY A 6 23.34 -7.44 -54.30
CA GLY A 6 23.28 -8.72 -55.01
C GLY A 6 21.88 -9.29 -55.28
N CYS A 7 20.80 -8.70 -54.73
CA CYS A 7 19.43 -9.18 -54.92
C CYS A 7 18.45 -8.03 -55.22
N PRO A 8 18.14 -7.72 -56.50
CA PRO A 8 17.32 -6.56 -56.88
C PRO A 8 15.85 -6.65 -56.42
N THR A 9 15.40 -7.81 -55.96
CA THR A 9 14.04 -8.08 -55.48
C THR A 9 13.89 -8.00 -53.96
N VAL A 10 14.99 -7.83 -53.21
CA VAL A 10 14.99 -7.81 -51.74
C VAL A 10 15.40 -6.42 -51.25
N PHE A 11 14.62 -5.85 -50.35
CA PHE A 11 14.88 -4.53 -49.76
C PHE A 11 15.16 -4.69 -48.26
N GLN A 12 16.14 -3.93 -47.77
CA GLN A 12 16.50 -3.90 -46.35
C GLN A 12 16.34 -2.50 -45.76
N VAL A 13 16.05 -2.45 -44.47
CA VAL A 13 16.08 -1.24 -43.63
C VAL A 13 16.77 -1.61 -42.33
N ILE A 14 17.75 -0.82 -41.95
CA ILE A 14 18.42 -0.95 -40.65
C ILE A 14 17.78 0.08 -39.72
N CYS A 15 17.13 -0.40 -38.66
CA CYS A 15 16.58 0.44 -37.60
C CYS A 15 17.46 0.31 -36.36
N SER A 16 18.10 1.41 -35.95
CA SER A 16 18.89 1.45 -34.72
C SER A 16 17.94 1.51 -33.51
N LEU A 17 17.89 0.44 -32.71
CA LEU A 17 17.12 0.38 -31.47
C LEU A 17 18.02 0.67 -30.27
N SER A 18 17.49 1.38 -29.27
CA SER A 18 18.20 1.59 -28.00
C SER A 18 18.39 0.26 -27.25
N PRO A 19 19.43 0.09 -26.41
CA PRO A 19 19.60 -1.12 -25.62
C PRO A 19 18.35 -1.43 -24.78
N GLY A 20 17.91 -2.68 -24.79
CA GLY A 20 16.69 -3.07 -24.08
C GLY A 20 15.88 -4.17 -24.77
N TYR A 21 14.67 -4.37 -24.24
CA TYR A 21 13.72 -5.38 -24.68
C TYR A 21 12.74 -4.78 -25.68
N HIS A 22 12.71 -5.31 -26.91
CA HIS A 22 11.84 -4.84 -27.99
C HIS A 22 10.98 -5.97 -28.52
N GLN A 23 9.71 -5.68 -28.82
CA GLN A 23 8.80 -6.62 -29.47
C GLN A 23 8.42 -6.09 -30.84
N PHE A 24 8.38 -6.95 -31.85
CA PHE A 24 8.02 -6.58 -33.21
C PHE A 24 7.32 -7.72 -33.96
N LYS A 25 6.72 -7.36 -35.09
CA LYS A 25 6.04 -8.25 -36.03
C LYS A 25 6.26 -7.77 -37.44
N PHE A 26 6.13 -8.70 -38.38
CA PHE A 26 6.15 -8.43 -39.80
C PHE A 26 4.72 -8.43 -40.34
N PHE A 27 4.43 -7.50 -41.25
CA PHE A 27 3.18 -7.50 -41.98
C PHE A 27 3.49 -7.99 -43.40
N VAL A 28 3.10 -9.23 -43.70
CA VAL A 28 3.43 -9.94 -44.95
C VAL A 28 2.14 -10.33 -45.63
N ASP A 29 1.92 -9.86 -46.86
CA ASP A 29 0.76 -10.18 -47.70
C ASP A 29 -0.62 -9.96 -47.02
N GLY A 30 -0.73 -8.91 -46.21
CA GLY A 30 -1.97 -8.56 -45.51
C GLY A 30 -2.16 -9.24 -44.16
N GLU A 31 -1.22 -10.08 -43.74
CA GLU A 31 -1.27 -10.81 -42.47
C GLU A 31 -0.11 -10.46 -41.54
N TRP A 32 -0.41 -10.34 -40.25
CA TRP A 32 0.61 -10.15 -39.21
C TRP A 32 1.28 -11.47 -38.87
N ARG A 33 2.59 -11.56 -39.13
CA ARG A 33 3.42 -12.74 -38.85
C ARG A 33 4.55 -12.39 -37.89
N HIS A 34 5.04 -13.40 -37.19
CA HIS A 34 6.22 -13.32 -36.33
C HIS A 34 7.29 -14.25 -36.90
N ASP A 35 8.55 -14.02 -36.55
CA ASP A 35 9.65 -14.91 -36.88
C ASP A 35 9.66 -16.08 -35.88
N GLU A 36 9.38 -17.29 -36.37
CA GLU A 36 9.35 -18.54 -35.60
C GLU A 36 10.76 -19.02 -35.19
N HIS A 37 11.81 -18.50 -35.82
CA HIS A 37 13.20 -18.86 -35.51
C HIS A 37 13.81 -17.96 -34.42
N GLN A 38 13.07 -16.95 -33.95
CA GLN A 38 13.49 -16.04 -32.88
C GLN A 38 12.63 -16.23 -31.62
N PRO A 39 13.12 -15.84 -30.43
CA PRO A 39 12.33 -15.90 -29.20
C PRO A 39 11.04 -15.08 -29.39
N PHE A 40 9.89 -15.62 -28.99
CA PHE A 40 8.60 -14.94 -29.14
C PHE A 40 7.82 -14.95 -27.83
N VAL A 41 6.90 -13.99 -27.67
CA VAL A 41 5.94 -13.92 -26.56
C VAL A 41 4.52 -14.01 -27.10
N ASN A 42 3.66 -14.76 -26.41
CA ASN A 42 2.24 -14.81 -26.71
C ASN A 42 1.49 -13.88 -25.73
N ASP A 43 0.76 -12.90 -26.25
CA ASP A 43 -0.12 -12.05 -25.45
C ASP A 43 -1.43 -12.79 -25.12
N ASN A 44 -2.15 -12.33 -24.10
CA ASN A 44 -3.37 -12.96 -23.55
C ASN A 44 -4.55 -13.07 -24.53
N TYR A 45 -4.42 -12.51 -25.74
CA TYR A 45 -5.39 -12.57 -26.82
C TYR A 45 -4.94 -13.47 -27.99
N GLY A 46 -3.91 -14.30 -27.80
CA GLY A 46 -3.36 -15.19 -28.84
C GLY A 46 -2.46 -14.49 -29.86
N ILE A 47 -1.99 -13.28 -29.53
CA ILE A 47 -1.17 -12.44 -30.40
C ILE A 47 0.31 -12.74 -30.13
N VAL A 48 0.98 -13.43 -31.05
CA VAL A 48 2.37 -13.90 -30.90
C VAL A 48 3.38 -12.91 -31.49
N ASN A 49 4.19 -12.20 -30.69
CA ASN A 49 5.18 -11.21 -31.15
C ASN A 49 6.63 -11.75 -31.02
N THR A 50 7.52 -11.41 -31.95
CA THR A 50 8.95 -11.72 -31.84
C THR A 50 9.64 -10.76 -30.88
N ILE A 51 10.56 -11.29 -30.06
CA ILE A 51 11.33 -10.59 -29.04
C ILE A 51 12.76 -10.40 -29.54
N PHE A 52 13.24 -9.15 -29.53
CA PHE A 52 14.65 -8.82 -29.71
C PHE A 52 15.24 -8.27 -28.42
N ILE A 53 16.34 -8.88 -27.96
CA ILE A 53 17.14 -8.38 -26.84
C ILE A 53 18.42 -7.79 -27.43
N ALA A 54 18.46 -6.46 -27.51
CA ALA A 54 19.68 -5.75 -27.90
C ALA A 54 20.67 -5.76 -26.72
N ARG A 55 21.60 -6.72 -26.69
CA ARG A 55 22.77 -6.68 -25.79
C ARG A 55 23.85 -5.77 -26.39
N GLU A 56 24.46 -4.92 -25.57
CA GLU A 56 25.69 -4.22 -25.98
C GLU A 56 26.80 -5.23 -26.31
N PRO A 57 27.63 -4.99 -27.34
CA PRO A 57 28.72 -5.89 -27.68
C PRO A 57 29.84 -5.76 -26.64
N ASN A 58 29.83 -6.63 -25.63
CA ASN A 58 30.99 -6.87 -24.79
C ASN A 58 32.03 -7.67 -25.58
N LEU A 59 33.08 -6.99 -26.03
CA LEU A 59 34.32 -7.55 -26.55
C LEU A 59 35.07 -8.31 -25.44
N VAL A 60 34.68 -9.55 -25.11
CA VAL A 60 35.60 -10.54 -24.52
C VAL A 60 35.12 -11.95 -24.88
N ALA A 61 35.89 -12.65 -25.71
CA ALA A 61 35.76 -14.10 -25.88
C ALA A 61 36.48 -14.82 -24.73
N PRO A 62 35.94 -15.92 -24.19
CA PRO A 62 36.77 -16.94 -23.57
C PRO A 62 37.04 -18.04 -24.59
N SER A 63 38.33 -18.21 -24.83
CA SER A 63 39.00 -19.29 -25.53
C SER A 63 38.47 -20.68 -25.13
N PHE A 64 38.25 -21.49 -26.16
CA PHE A 64 38.26 -22.95 -26.09
C PHE A 64 39.59 -23.43 -25.50
N SER A 65 39.54 -24.35 -24.54
CA SER A 65 40.65 -25.25 -24.24
C SER A 65 40.12 -26.66 -24.08
N THR A 66 40.48 -27.47 -25.07
CA THR A 66 40.40 -28.93 -25.15
C THR A 66 41.36 -29.54 -24.13
N GLU A 67 40.93 -30.55 -23.36
CA GLU A 67 41.76 -31.70 -22.98
C GLU A 67 40.93 -32.85 -22.37
N THR A 68 41.47 -34.06 -22.52
CA THR A 68 40.84 -35.38 -22.74
C THR A 68 40.52 -36.22 -21.47
N PRO A 69 39.88 -37.41 -21.59
CA PRO A 69 39.10 -38.07 -20.53
C PRO A 69 39.86 -39.13 -19.72
N GLY A 70 39.36 -39.37 -18.50
CA GLY A 70 39.41 -40.70 -17.87
C GLY A 70 39.71 -40.70 -16.37
N ARG A 71 38.71 -41.02 -15.54
CA ARG A 71 38.72 -42.21 -14.67
C ARG A 71 37.39 -42.32 -13.90
N SER A 72 36.93 -43.56 -13.85
CA SER A 72 35.78 -44.12 -13.13
C SER A 72 35.77 -43.87 -11.61
N ASN A 73 34.58 -43.69 -11.01
CA ASN A 73 33.96 -44.64 -10.05
C ASN A 73 32.80 -44.03 -9.24
N MET A 74 31.65 -44.69 -9.33
CA MET A 74 30.59 -45.01 -8.34
C MET A 74 30.09 -43.98 -7.31
N ASP A 75 28.76 -43.84 -7.29
CA ASP A 75 27.88 -43.28 -6.27
C ASP A 75 28.14 -43.76 -4.84
N VAL A 76 27.96 -42.85 -3.86
CA VAL A 76 27.27 -43.15 -2.60
C VAL A 76 26.43 -41.92 -2.21
N ASP A 77 25.12 -42.13 -2.11
CA ASP A 77 24.13 -41.21 -1.55
C ASP A 77 24.59 -40.65 -0.19
N ASP A 78 24.67 -39.33 -0.07
CA ASP A 78 24.60 -38.65 1.23
C ASP A 78 23.54 -37.56 1.17
N ALA A 79 22.51 -37.75 2.00
CA ALA A 79 21.34 -36.91 2.10
C ALA A 79 21.69 -35.59 2.77
N PHE A 80 22.32 -34.68 2.02
CA PHE A 80 22.35 -33.27 2.36
C PHE A 80 21.12 -32.61 1.76
N VAL A 81 20.22 -32.16 2.64
CA VAL A 81 19.23 -31.13 2.34
C VAL A 81 19.99 -30.01 1.64
N SER A 82 19.82 -29.89 0.32
CA SER A 82 20.29 -28.74 -0.42
C SER A 82 19.57 -27.54 0.18
N SER A 83 20.25 -26.79 1.05
CA SER A 83 19.87 -25.40 1.27
C SER A 83 20.01 -24.74 -0.09
N GLU A 84 18.88 -24.60 -0.80
CA GLU A 84 18.82 -23.74 -1.96
C GLU A 84 19.47 -22.41 -1.53
N PRO A 85 20.44 -21.89 -2.29
CA PRO A 85 20.93 -20.55 -2.00
C PRO A 85 19.71 -19.65 -2.12
N VAL A 86 19.27 -19.09 -0.99
CA VAL A 86 18.26 -18.04 -0.98
C VAL A 86 18.81 -16.99 -1.93
N THR A 87 18.18 -16.90 -3.11
CA THR A 87 18.60 -15.96 -4.16
C THR A 87 18.48 -14.57 -3.53
N THR A 88 19.60 -14.04 -3.08
CA THR A 88 19.66 -12.71 -2.51
C THR A 88 19.34 -11.77 -3.66
N VAL A 89 18.29 -10.96 -3.47
CA VAL A 89 17.83 -10.05 -4.53
C VAL A 89 19.01 -9.19 -4.94
N SER A 90 19.33 -9.16 -6.23
CA SER A 90 20.38 -8.25 -6.69
C SER A 90 19.91 -6.81 -6.46
N ASP A 91 20.81 -5.93 -6.01
CA ASP A 91 20.48 -4.51 -5.84
C ASP A 91 19.93 -3.91 -7.15
N ALA A 92 20.36 -4.43 -8.29
CA ALA A 92 19.85 -4.08 -9.61
C ALA A 92 18.36 -4.45 -9.78
N ASP A 93 17.93 -5.63 -9.34
CA ASP A 93 16.52 -6.06 -9.43
C ASP A 93 15.59 -5.24 -8.53
N LEU A 94 16.06 -4.88 -7.33
CA LEU A 94 15.35 -3.94 -6.45
C LEU A 94 15.21 -2.58 -7.11
N GLU A 95 16.28 -2.08 -7.71
CA GLU A 95 16.31 -0.76 -8.33
C GLU A 95 15.44 -0.70 -9.59
N VAL A 96 15.45 -1.75 -10.43
CA VAL A 96 14.54 -1.88 -11.57
C VAL A 96 13.09 -1.87 -11.11
N SER A 97 12.77 -2.62 -10.05
CA SER A 97 11.41 -2.68 -9.49
C SER A 97 10.97 -1.31 -8.95
N ARG A 98 11.83 -0.64 -8.18
CA ARG A 98 11.57 0.73 -7.66
C ARG A 98 11.32 1.73 -8.78
N ASN A 99 12.17 1.72 -9.80
CA ASN A 99 12.05 2.65 -10.93
C ASN A 99 10.76 2.42 -11.71
N ARG A 100 10.36 1.17 -11.94
CA ARG A 100 9.09 0.84 -12.61
C ARG A 100 7.87 1.27 -11.79
N VAL A 101 7.85 0.99 -10.48
CA VAL A 101 6.76 1.44 -9.59
C VAL A 101 6.71 2.97 -9.50
N SER A 102 7.86 3.63 -9.37
CA SER A 102 7.96 5.10 -9.33
C SER A 102 7.46 5.74 -10.61
N ALA A 103 7.85 5.20 -11.77
CA ALA A 103 7.37 5.65 -13.08
C ALA A 103 5.85 5.45 -13.22
N PHE A 104 5.33 4.29 -12.78
CA PHE A 104 3.89 4.03 -12.74
C PHE A 104 3.17 5.09 -11.89
N LEU A 105 3.56 5.25 -10.63
CA LEU A 105 2.92 6.18 -9.69
C LEU A 105 2.98 7.65 -10.14
N SER A 106 4.00 8.02 -10.91
CA SER A 106 4.17 9.39 -11.42
C SER A 106 3.33 9.66 -12.68
N ARG A 107 3.00 8.62 -13.46
CA ARG A 107 2.24 8.73 -14.72
C ARG A 107 0.73 8.62 -14.53
N HIS A 108 0.30 7.99 -13.44
CA HIS A 108 -1.09 7.69 -13.13
C HIS A 108 -1.62 8.66 -12.07
N THR A 109 -2.93 8.97 -12.11
CA THR A 109 -3.55 9.99 -11.25
C THR A 109 -4.50 9.40 -10.22
N ALA A 110 -4.84 10.20 -9.20
CA ALA A 110 -5.81 9.82 -8.17
C ALA A 110 -7.18 9.44 -8.74
N TYR A 111 -7.53 9.94 -9.93
CA TYR A 111 -8.76 9.60 -10.65
C TYR A 111 -8.90 8.09 -10.90
N GLU A 112 -7.81 7.36 -11.06
CA GLU A 112 -7.82 5.91 -11.28
C GLU A 112 -8.20 5.09 -10.03
N LEU A 113 -8.23 5.74 -8.87
CA LEU A 113 -8.73 5.14 -7.64
C LEU A 113 -10.27 5.17 -7.56
N LEU A 114 -10.92 6.03 -8.34
CA LEU A 114 -12.37 6.17 -8.33
C LEU A 114 -12.99 4.96 -9.06
N ALA A 115 -14.03 4.40 -8.45
CA ALA A 115 -14.89 3.45 -9.14
C ALA A 115 -15.78 4.16 -10.17
N GLU A 116 -16.22 3.45 -11.22
CA GLU A 116 -17.18 3.99 -12.20
C GLU A 116 -18.48 4.47 -11.54
N SER A 117 -18.89 3.79 -10.48
CA SER A 117 -19.95 4.21 -9.57
C SER A 117 -19.54 3.87 -8.15
N GLY A 118 -19.66 4.84 -7.26
CA GLY A 118 -19.24 4.73 -5.87
C GLY A 118 -20.13 5.54 -4.95
N LYS A 119 -20.14 5.16 -3.67
CA LYS A 119 -20.82 5.88 -2.60
C LYS A 119 -19.76 6.48 -1.68
N VAL A 120 -19.83 7.78 -1.45
CA VAL A 120 -19.07 8.46 -0.40
C VAL A 120 -20.03 8.93 0.69
N ILE A 121 -19.58 8.87 1.94
CA ILE A 121 -20.35 9.29 3.10
C ILE A 121 -19.55 10.34 3.85
N ALA A 122 -20.19 11.47 4.13
CA ALA A 122 -19.65 12.54 4.95
C ALA A 122 -20.62 12.81 6.11
N LEU A 123 -20.07 13.27 7.24
CA LEU A 123 -20.85 13.60 8.43
C LEU A 123 -20.79 15.10 8.70
N ASP A 124 -21.91 15.71 9.09
CA ASP A 124 -21.90 17.09 9.58
C ASP A 124 -21.12 17.15 10.90
N VAL A 125 -20.31 18.19 11.10
CA VAL A 125 -19.53 18.38 12.33
C VAL A 125 -20.38 18.49 13.60
N ASN A 126 -21.66 18.83 13.48
CA ASN A 126 -22.58 18.98 14.61
C ASN A 126 -23.34 17.70 14.95
N ILE A 127 -23.08 16.60 14.24
CA ILE A 127 -23.67 15.30 14.60
C ILE A 127 -23.21 14.86 16.01
N ALA A 128 -24.12 14.21 16.75
CA ALA A 128 -23.77 13.61 18.03
C ALA A 128 -22.78 12.45 17.85
N VAL A 129 -21.89 12.25 18.83
CA VAL A 129 -20.87 11.18 18.79
C VAL A 129 -21.51 9.81 18.62
N LYS A 130 -22.57 9.49 19.38
CA LYS A 130 -23.29 8.22 19.27
C LYS A 130 -23.87 7.99 17.87
N GLN A 131 -24.44 9.03 17.27
CA GLN A 131 -25.01 8.94 15.93
C GLN A 131 -23.94 8.75 14.87
N ALA A 132 -22.82 9.48 14.96
CA ALA A 132 -21.68 9.30 14.06
C ALA A 132 -21.18 7.84 14.10
N PHE A 133 -21.07 7.28 15.31
CA PHE A 133 -20.67 5.90 15.51
C PHE A 133 -21.65 4.91 14.87
N HIS A 134 -22.94 5.07 15.13
CA HIS A 134 -23.98 4.23 14.56
C HIS A 134 -23.93 4.25 13.02
N ILE A 135 -23.75 5.43 12.41
CA ILE A 135 -23.61 5.55 10.95
C ILE A 135 -22.37 4.80 10.46
N LEU A 136 -21.20 4.98 11.06
CA LEU A 136 -19.99 4.28 10.61
C LEU A 136 -20.13 2.75 10.71
N TYR A 137 -20.79 2.28 11.77
CA TYR A 137 -21.05 0.85 11.97
C TYR A 137 -22.02 0.28 10.93
N GLU A 138 -23.21 0.88 10.82
CA GLU A 138 -24.26 0.45 9.88
C GLU A 138 -23.78 0.50 8.43
N GLN A 139 -22.95 1.51 8.10
CA GLN A 139 -22.39 1.65 6.76
C GLN A 139 -21.12 0.83 6.55
N GLY A 140 -20.59 0.18 7.60
CA GLY A 140 -19.37 -0.63 7.53
C GLY A 140 -18.12 0.14 7.11
N ILE A 141 -18.09 1.47 7.31
CA ILE A 141 -16.98 2.32 6.88
C ILE A 141 -16.03 2.62 8.06
N PRO A 142 -14.70 2.51 7.87
CA PRO A 142 -13.74 2.71 8.95
C PRO A 142 -13.52 4.19 9.29
N VAL A 143 -13.96 5.08 8.42
CA VAL A 143 -13.59 6.49 8.42
C VAL A 143 -14.61 7.32 7.63
N ALA A 144 -14.90 8.55 8.07
CA ALA A 144 -15.77 9.49 7.35
C ALA A 144 -15.22 10.93 7.40
N PRO A 145 -15.20 11.66 6.26
CA PRO A 145 -14.97 13.09 6.23
C PRO A 145 -16.01 13.88 7.02
N LEU A 146 -15.56 14.99 7.59
CA LEU A 146 -16.38 15.92 8.35
C LEU A 146 -16.65 17.19 7.55
N TRP A 147 -17.93 17.46 7.31
CA TRP A 147 -18.41 18.64 6.60
C TRP A 147 -18.85 19.72 7.59
N ASP A 148 -18.30 20.93 7.45
CA ASP A 148 -18.73 22.10 8.20
C ASP A 148 -19.65 22.93 7.30
N SER A 149 -20.96 22.84 7.54
CA SER A 149 -21.99 23.53 6.77
C SER A 149 -21.90 25.05 6.90
N CYS A 150 -21.45 25.57 8.05
CA CYS A 150 -21.24 27.00 8.25
C CYS A 150 -20.06 27.53 7.40
N LYS A 151 -19.01 26.73 7.23
CA LYS A 151 -17.84 27.10 6.41
C LYS A 151 -17.91 26.63 4.95
N GLY A 152 -18.86 25.76 4.62
CA GLY A 152 -19.00 25.17 3.28
C GLY A 152 -17.78 24.37 2.83
N GLN A 153 -17.10 23.67 3.76
CA GLN A 153 -15.88 22.93 3.46
C GLN A 153 -15.70 21.68 4.32
N PHE A 154 -14.85 20.76 3.85
CA PHE A 154 -14.39 19.64 4.67
C PHE A 154 -13.31 20.11 5.65
N VAL A 155 -13.54 19.86 6.94
CA VAL A 155 -12.66 20.36 8.00
C VAL A 155 -11.81 19.28 8.65
N GLY A 156 -12.07 18.00 8.36
CA GLY A 156 -11.37 16.89 9.00
C GLY A 156 -11.89 15.54 8.56
N VAL A 157 -11.36 14.52 9.20
CA VAL A 157 -11.75 13.12 9.01
C VAL A 157 -11.94 12.52 10.39
N LEU A 158 -13.03 11.78 10.57
CA LEU A 158 -13.36 11.04 11.78
C LEU A 158 -13.01 9.56 11.57
N SER A 159 -12.09 9.04 12.37
CA SER A 159 -11.58 7.66 12.28
C SER A 159 -11.82 6.90 13.57
N ALA A 160 -11.64 5.57 13.54
CA ALA A 160 -11.65 4.72 14.73
C ALA A 160 -10.74 5.25 15.86
N LEU A 161 -9.57 5.83 15.53
CA LEU A 161 -8.67 6.41 16.52
C LEU A 161 -9.32 7.61 17.25
N ASP A 162 -10.05 8.45 16.53
CA ASP A 162 -10.73 9.58 17.14
C ASP A 162 -11.78 9.10 18.14
N PHE A 163 -12.52 8.04 17.83
CA PHE A 163 -13.42 7.41 18.81
C PHE A 163 -12.69 6.88 20.05
N ILE A 164 -11.58 6.17 19.88
CA ILE A 164 -10.77 5.68 21.01
C ILE A 164 -10.39 6.84 21.92
N LEU A 165 -9.96 7.96 21.34
CA LEU A 165 -9.57 9.15 22.09
C LEU A 165 -10.78 9.84 22.73
N ILE A 166 -11.93 9.91 22.07
CA ILE A 166 -13.18 10.44 22.63
C ILE A 166 -13.58 9.65 23.87
N LEU A 167 -13.65 8.32 23.75
CA LEU A 167 -14.06 7.43 24.84
C LEU A 167 -13.09 7.45 26.00
N ARG A 168 -11.78 7.47 25.73
CA ARG A 168 -10.76 7.59 26.76
C ARG A 168 -10.90 8.90 27.53
N GLU A 169 -11.13 10.01 26.82
CA GLU A 169 -11.26 11.32 27.44
C GLU A 169 -12.50 11.38 28.33
N LEU A 170 -13.66 10.99 27.80
CA LEU A 170 -14.90 10.94 28.56
C LEU A 170 -14.78 9.99 29.77
N GLY A 171 -14.05 8.87 29.63
CA GLY A 171 -13.83 7.92 30.73
C GLY A 171 -12.88 8.43 31.83
N ASN A 172 -11.98 9.37 31.53
CA ASN A 172 -11.04 9.94 32.50
C ASN A 172 -11.68 11.02 33.39
N HIS A 173 -12.77 11.66 32.96
CA HIS A 173 -13.44 12.75 33.68
C HIS A 173 -14.43 12.28 34.77
N GLY A 174 -14.47 10.97 35.08
CA GLY A 174 -15.00 10.48 36.34
C GLY A 174 -16.51 10.17 36.34
N SER A 175 -16.89 9.08 35.70
CA SER A 175 -17.93 8.09 36.12
C SER A 175 -18.07 7.08 34.97
N ASN A 176 -18.98 6.11 35.05
CA ASN A 176 -19.25 5.25 33.88
C ASN A 176 -19.72 6.15 32.75
N LEU A 177 -19.08 6.05 31.57
CA LEU A 177 -19.51 6.71 30.34
C LEU A 177 -21.01 6.52 30.18
N THR A 178 -21.81 7.56 30.41
CA THR A 178 -23.25 7.41 30.26
C THR A 178 -23.59 7.55 28.78
N GLU A 179 -24.57 6.77 28.33
CA GLU A 179 -25.10 6.87 26.98
C GLU A 179 -25.56 8.30 26.65
N GLU A 180 -26.06 9.00 27.67
CA GLU A 180 -26.50 10.41 27.61
C GLU A 180 -25.37 11.38 27.27
N GLU A 181 -24.14 11.17 27.78
CA GLU A 181 -22.99 12.00 27.41
C GLU A 181 -22.63 11.84 25.92
N LEU A 182 -22.72 10.62 25.41
CA LEU A 182 -22.43 10.30 24.01
C LEU A 182 -23.50 10.82 23.04
N GLU A 183 -24.74 10.98 23.52
CA GLU A 183 -25.86 11.56 22.78
C GLU A 183 -25.83 13.08 22.75
N THR A 184 -25.32 13.71 23.80
CA THR A 184 -25.34 15.18 23.96
C THR A 184 -24.12 15.87 23.37
N HIS A 185 -22.95 15.20 23.32
CA HIS A 185 -21.73 15.79 22.77
C HIS A 185 -21.65 15.64 21.24
N THR A 186 -21.28 16.74 20.57
CA THR A 186 -21.07 16.78 19.12
C THR A 186 -19.61 16.52 18.75
N ILE A 187 -19.36 16.12 17.49
CA ILE A 187 -18.00 15.95 16.97
C ILE A 187 -17.21 17.27 17.00
N SER A 188 -17.86 18.41 16.73
CA SER A 188 -17.25 19.74 16.79
C SER A 188 -16.72 20.08 18.18
N ALA A 189 -17.53 19.84 19.23
CA ALA A 189 -17.14 20.08 20.62
C ALA A 189 -15.89 19.28 21.02
N TRP A 190 -15.82 18.01 20.60
CA TRP A 190 -14.65 17.19 20.88
C TRP A 190 -13.40 17.64 20.11
N LYS A 191 -13.56 18.04 18.84
CA LYS A 191 -12.43 18.49 18.03
C LYS A 191 -11.79 19.76 18.61
N GLU A 192 -12.59 20.65 19.18
CA GLU A 192 -12.11 21.81 19.93
C GLU A 192 -11.36 21.38 21.19
N GLY A 193 -11.90 20.42 21.96
CA GLY A 193 -11.22 19.84 23.13
C GLY A 193 -9.88 19.15 22.81
N LYS A 194 -9.78 18.44 21.68
CA LYS A 194 -8.56 17.76 21.22
C LYS A 194 -7.37 18.72 21.01
N VAL A 195 -7.64 19.96 20.60
CA VAL A 195 -6.61 21.01 20.44
C VAL A 195 -5.99 21.38 21.80
N TYR A 196 -6.74 21.27 22.89
CA TYR A 196 -6.23 21.50 24.25
C TYR A 196 -5.47 20.27 24.79
N LEU A 197 -5.93 19.05 24.48
CA LEU A 197 -5.33 17.81 24.98
C LEU A 197 -3.99 17.44 24.29
N GLY A 198 -3.85 17.78 23.00
CA GLY A 198 -2.58 17.60 22.26
C GLY A 198 -1.40 18.38 22.88
N ARG A 199 -1.68 19.33 23.77
CA ARG A 199 -0.69 20.11 24.52
C ARG A 199 -0.03 19.32 25.67
N GLN A 200 -0.61 18.20 26.13
CA GLN A 200 -0.06 17.38 27.23
C GLN A 200 0.74 16.16 26.77
N ILE A 201 0.52 15.63 25.57
CA ILE A 201 1.19 14.39 25.12
C ILE A 201 2.54 14.67 24.44
N ASP A 202 2.66 15.80 23.71
CA ASP A 202 3.91 16.20 23.05
C ASP A 202 4.40 17.54 23.62
N GLY A 203 5.29 17.49 24.62
CA GLY A 203 5.83 18.65 25.33
C GLY A 203 6.66 19.66 24.50
N ASN A 204 6.64 19.62 23.17
CA ASN A 204 7.39 20.59 22.34
C ASN A 204 6.87 20.86 20.92
N ALA A 205 5.66 20.42 20.55
CA ALA A 205 5.13 20.69 19.21
C ALA A 205 4.14 21.87 19.24
N ARG A 206 4.53 23.00 18.64
CA ARG A 206 3.62 24.13 18.34
C ARG A 206 2.37 23.58 17.64
N SER A 207 1.28 23.48 18.39
CA SER A 207 0.05 22.83 17.96
C SER A 207 -0.76 23.79 17.08
N TYR A 208 -0.33 23.94 15.84
CA TYR A 208 -1.17 24.51 14.80
C TYR A 208 -2.28 23.49 14.49
N PRO A 209 -3.54 23.92 14.28
CA PRO A 209 -4.60 23.02 13.86
C PRO A 209 -4.14 22.28 12.60
N ARG A 210 -4.04 20.95 12.67
CA ARG A 210 -3.66 20.15 11.51
C ARG A 210 -4.73 20.38 10.44
N CYS A 211 -4.34 21.09 9.38
CA CYS A 211 -5.20 21.28 8.22
C CYS A 211 -5.54 19.92 7.61
N LEU A 212 -6.75 19.79 7.08
CA LEU A 212 -7.17 18.59 6.38
C LEU A 212 -6.21 18.32 5.21
N VAL A 213 -5.54 17.17 5.23
CA VAL A 213 -4.70 16.71 4.13
C VAL A 213 -5.62 16.16 3.05
N GLN A 214 -5.61 16.80 1.88
CA GLN A 214 -6.46 16.46 0.74
C GLN A 214 -5.65 16.35 -0.56
N ALA A 215 -6.24 15.71 -1.57
CA ALA A 215 -5.68 15.63 -2.92
C ALA A 215 -6.74 15.89 -3.99
N GLY A 216 -6.29 16.36 -5.15
CA GLY A 216 -7.14 16.51 -6.33
C GLY A 216 -7.23 15.21 -7.13
N PRO A 217 -8.27 15.03 -7.98
CA PRO A 217 -8.36 13.87 -8.86
C PRO A 217 -7.21 13.78 -9.87
N TYR A 218 -6.60 14.92 -10.20
CA TYR A 218 -5.49 15.01 -11.15
C TYR A 218 -4.10 14.99 -10.49
N ASP A 219 -4.03 14.88 -9.16
CA ASP A 219 -2.76 14.67 -8.46
C ASP A 219 -2.20 13.30 -8.85
N SER A 220 -0.87 13.18 -8.96
CA SER A 220 -0.25 11.88 -9.24
C SER A 220 -0.45 10.90 -8.07
N LEU A 221 -0.54 9.60 -8.36
CA LEU A 221 -0.60 8.58 -7.30
C LEU A 221 0.63 8.63 -6.39
N LYS A 222 1.79 9.06 -6.91
CA LYS A 222 3.00 9.33 -6.12
C LYS A 222 2.74 10.42 -5.09
N ASP A 223 2.15 11.55 -5.48
CA ASP A 223 1.88 12.66 -4.56
C ASP A 223 0.84 12.28 -3.51
N VAL A 224 -0.20 11.54 -3.90
CA VAL A 224 -1.19 11.00 -2.95
C VAL A 224 -0.55 10.05 -1.95
N ALA A 225 0.25 9.08 -2.41
CA ALA A 225 0.96 8.16 -1.53
C ALA A 225 1.92 8.88 -0.57
N LEU A 226 2.67 9.88 -1.07
CA LEU A 226 3.55 10.70 -0.25
C LEU A 226 2.77 11.55 0.77
N LYS A 227 1.60 12.11 0.39
CA LYS A 227 0.72 12.81 1.33
C LYS A 227 0.29 11.87 2.45
N ILE A 228 -0.17 10.66 2.13
CA ILE A 228 -0.58 9.66 3.13
C ILE A 228 0.58 9.32 4.08
N LEU A 229 1.75 8.97 3.53
CA LEU A 229 2.93 8.55 4.31
C LEU A 229 3.51 9.68 5.16
N LYS A 230 3.72 10.87 4.59
CA LYS A 230 4.34 12.01 5.30
C LYS A 230 3.45 12.58 6.39
N SER A 231 2.13 12.61 6.16
CA SER A 231 1.18 13.08 7.17
C SER A 231 0.78 12.02 8.19
N LYS A 232 1.24 10.77 8.01
CA LYS A 232 0.91 9.61 8.85
C LYS A 232 -0.60 9.41 9.02
N VAL A 233 -1.36 9.63 7.94
CA VAL A 233 -2.82 9.40 7.93
C VAL A 233 -3.13 8.05 7.30
N ALA A 234 -4.29 7.47 7.61
CA ALA A 234 -4.73 6.22 6.97
C ALA A 234 -5.36 6.46 5.58
N THR A 235 -5.92 7.65 5.38
CA THR A 235 -6.68 8.02 4.17
C THR A 235 -6.51 9.50 3.84
N VAL A 236 -6.59 9.83 2.55
CA VAL A 236 -6.63 11.20 2.03
C VAL A 236 -7.90 11.36 1.18
N PRO A 237 -8.79 12.29 1.51
CA PRO A 237 -9.94 12.62 0.67
C PRO A 237 -9.49 13.18 -0.69
N ILE A 238 -10.08 12.64 -1.75
CA ILE A 238 -9.97 13.17 -3.11
C ILE A 238 -11.11 14.15 -3.31
N MET A 239 -10.76 15.43 -3.43
CA MET A 239 -11.71 16.51 -3.59
C MET A 239 -11.57 17.19 -4.94
N HIS A 240 -12.70 17.57 -5.51
CA HIS A 240 -12.75 18.37 -6.72
C HIS A 240 -13.49 19.67 -6.42
N SER A 241 -12.90 20.79 -6.83
CA SER A 241 -13.55 22.10 -6.80
C SER A 241 -13.77 22.53 -8.25
N THR A 242 -15.02 22.78 -8.61
CA THR A 242 -15.38 23.25 -9.96
C THR A 242 -15.07 24.74 -10.14
N SER A 243 -14.98 25.46 -9.03
CA SER A 243 -14.66 26.88 -8.98
C SER A 243 -13.15 27.12 -8.87
N ARG A 244 -12.67 28.25 -9.41
CA ARG A 244 -11.27 28.67 -9.27
C ARG A 244 -10.94 29.22 -7.89
N ASP A 245 -11.95 29.62 -7.12
CA ASP A 245 -11.81 30.16 -5.77
C ASP A 245 -11.85 29.06 -4.69
N GLY A 246 -12.03 27.79 -5.07
CA GLY A 246 -12.10 26.65 -4.15
C GLY A 246 -13.44 26.51 -3.43
N SER A 247 -14.46 27.28 -3.83
CA SER A 247 -15.85 27.10 -3.39
C SER A 247 -16.46 25.81 -3.96
N PHE A 248 -17.44 25.22 -3.26
CA PHE A 248 -18.15 24.01 -3.67
C PHE A 248 -17.25 22.77 -3.83
N GLN A 249 -16.56 22.40 -2.75
CA GLN A 249 -15.79 21.17 -2.70
C GLN A 249 -16.70 19.94 -2.80
N GLN A 250 -16.43 19.10 -3.80
CA GLN A 250 -17.06 17.80 -3.97
C GLN A 250 -16.10 16.71 -3.50
N LEU A 251 -16.55 15.90 -2.56
CA LEU A 251 -15.86 14.69 -2.17
C LEU A 251 -16.11 13.62 -3.25
N LEU A 252 -15.04 13.15 -3.88
CA LEU A 252 -15.11 12.14 -4.91
C LEU A 252 -14.75 10.74 -4.38
N HIS A 253 -13.72 10.66 -3.54
CA HIS A 253 -13.20 9.39 -3.04
C HIS A 253 -12.39 9.53 -1.75
N LEU A 254 -12.14 8.41 -1.07
CA LEU A 254 -11.24 8.31 0.09
C LEU A 254 -10.05 7.42 -0.24
N ALA A 255 -8.96 8.02 -0.69
CA ALA A 255 -7.80 7.26 -1.14
C ALA A 255 -7.01 6.65 0.04
N THR A 256 -6.59 5.41 -0.12
CA THR A 256 -5.75 4.66 0.82
C THR A 256 -4.53 4.06 0.11
N LEU A 257 -3.47 3.76 0.87
CA LEU A 257 -2.31 3.04 0.32
C LEU A 257 -2.70 1.66 -0.24
N SER A 258 -3.70 1.00 0.35
CA SER A 258 -4.17 -0.31 -0.11
C SER A 258 -4.74 -0.26 -1.53
N GLU A 259 -5.42 0.83 -1.90
CA GLU A 259 -5.99 1.00 -3.25
C GLU A 259 -4.91 1.34 -4.27
N ILE A 260 -3.94 2.17 -3.88
CA ILE A 260 -2.77 2.46 -4.71
C ILE A 260 -1.99 1.17 -4.97
N LEU A 261 -1.76 0.34 -3.94
CA LEU A 261 -1.14 -0.98 -4.09
C LEU A 261 -1.97 -1.90 -4.99
N LYS A 262 -3.31 -1.93 -4.84
CA LYS A 262 -4.18 -2.67 -5.76
C LYS A 262 -4.04 -2.18 -7.20
N CYS A 263 -3.85 -0.87 -7.41
CA CYS A 263 -3.62 -0.31 -8.74
C CYS A 263 -2.31 -0.80 -9.35
N ILE A 264 -1.22 -0.75 -8.57
CA ILE A 264 0.09 -1.32 -8.94
C ILE A 264 -0.07 -2.81 -9.29
N CYS A 265 -0.68 -3.60 -8.41
CA CYS A 265 -0.88 -5.03 -8.63
C CYS A 265 -1.73 -5.33 -9.88
N ARG A 266 -2.78 -4.54 -10.13
CA ARG A 266 -3.60 -4.66 -11.34
C ARG A 266 -2.79 -4.38 -12.60
N HIS A 267 -1.98 -3.32 -12.59
CA HIS A 267 -1.15 -2.93 -13.74
C HIS A 267 -0.09 -3.99 -14.08
N PHE A 268 0.58 -4.54 -13.07
CA PHE A 268 1.67 -5.51 -13.28
C PHE A 268 1.22 -6.97 -13.24
N LYS A 269 -0.08 -7.25 -13.11
CA LYS A 269 -0.64 -8.61 -12.96
C LYS A 269 -0.17 -9.58 -14.05
N HIS A 270 -0.16 -9.12 -15.30
CA HIS A 270 0.21 -9.93 -16.46
C HIS A 270 1.69 -9.80 -16.84
N SER A 271 2.49 -9.16 -16.00
CA SER A 271 3.91 -8.91 -16.23
C SER A 271 4.66 -9.03 -14.92
N ALA A 272 4.54 -10.14 -14.21
CA ALA A 272 5.26 -10.36 -12.95
C ALA A 272 6.79 -10.29 -13.14
N SER A 273 7.30 -10.69 -14.31
CA SER A 273 8.71 -10.49 -14.72
C SER A 273 9.12 -9.02 -14.83
N SER A 274 8.16 -8.10 -14.92
CA SER A 274 8.41 -6.67 -14.88
C SER A 274 8.63 -6.14 -13.45
N LEU A 275 8.27 -6.90 -12.42
CA LEU A 275 8.59 -6.57 -11.03
C LEU A 275 9.32 -7.74 -10.38
N PRO A 276 10.64 -7.88 -10.61
CA PRO A 276 11.47 -8.93 -10.00
C PRO A 276 11.28 -9.05 -8.48
N ILE A 277 11.03 -7.93 -7.79
CA ILE A 277 10.77 -7.90 -6.34
C ILE A 277 9.58 -8.77 -5.90
N LEU A 278 8.58 -8.99 -6.77
CA LEU A 278 7.41 -9.81 -6.45
C LEU A 278 7.65 -11.30 -6.62
N GLN A 279 8.77 -11.69 -7.23
CA GLN A 279 9.17 -13.09 -7.40
C GLN A 279 10.05 -13.60 -6.25
N GLN A 280 10.37 -12.72 -5.30
CA GLN A 280 11.31 -12.99 -4.23
C GLN A 280 10.57 -13.23 -2.90
N PRO A 281 11.09 -14.10 -2.02
CA PRO A 281 10.50 -14.29 -0.70
C PRO A 281 10.59 -13.00 0.11
N ILE A 282 9.57 -12.69 0.91
CA ILE A 282 9.48 -11.41 1.65
C ILE A 282 10.70 -11.18 2.56
N CYS A 283 11.24 -12.25 3.16
CA CYS A 283 12.44 -12.19 4.01
C CYS A 283 13.73 -11.79 3.27
N SER A 284 13.76 -11.88 1.94
CA SER A 284 14.92 -11.45 1.13
C SER A 284 14.91 -9.95 0.83
N ILE A 285 13.84 -9.25 1.18
CA ILE A 285 13.65 -7.84 0.89
C ILE A 285 13.65 -7.08 2.22
N PRO A 286 14.33 -5.91 2.33
CA PRO A 286 14.28 -5.08 3.53
C PRO A 286 12.94 -4.33 3.65
N LEU A 287 11.83 -5.08 3.70
CA LEU A 287 10.47 -4.60 3.86
C LEU A 287 9.84 -5.23 5.10
N GLY A 288 9.14 -4.42 5.89
CA GLY A 288 8.45 -4.85 7.10
C GLY A 288 9.19 -4.51 8.40
N THR A 289 8.55 -4.84 9.52
CA THR A 289 9.15 -4.77 10.86
C THR A 289 9.33 -6.20 11.35
N TRP A 290 10.57 -6.56 11.62
CA TRP A 290 10.96 -7.91 12.03
C TRP A 290 11.30 -7.94 13.52
N VAL A 291 11.19 -9.11 14.13
CA VAL A 291 11.66 -9.32 15.51
C VAL A 291 13.17 -9.10 15.53
N PRO A 292 13.71 -8.32 16.50
CA PRO A 292 15.15 -8.11 16.60
C PRO A 292 15.90 -9.43 16.74
N ASN A 293 17.08 -9.52 16.14
CA ASN A 293 17.95 -10.67 16.35
C ASN A 293 18.43 -10.70 17.81
N ILE A 294 18.62 -11.91 18.34
CA ILE A 294 19.13 -12.11 19.71
C ILE A 294 20.48 -11.39 19.85
N GLY A 295 20.53 -10.37 20.72
CA GLY A 295 21.74 -9.58 20.99
C GLY A 295 21.80 -8.20 20.34
N GLU A 296 20.79 -7.76 19.58
CA GLU A 296 20.74 -6.39 19.05
C GLU A 296 20.33 -5.39 20.15
N PRO A 297 21.21 -4.42 20.51
CA PRO A 297 20.98 -3.55 21.68
C PRO A 297 19.89 -2.48 21.48
N ASN A 298 19.40 -2.28 20.24
CA ASN A 298 18.47 -1.20 19.88
C ASN A 298 17.23 -1.67 19.09
N GLY A 299 16.96 -2.98 19.06
CA GLY A 299 15.78 -3.50 18.39
C GLY A 299 14.52 -3.07 19.13
N ARG A 300 13.65 -2.26 18.49
CA ARG A 300 12.32 -2.01 19.04
C ARG A 300 11.56 -3.34 19.05
N PRO A 301 11.05 -3.81 20.21
CA PRO A 301 10.28 -5.04 20.25
C PRO A 301 9.02 -4.88 19.40
N LEU A 302 8.68 -5.92 18.65
CA LEU A 302 7.41 -5.97 17.94
C LEU A 302 6.28 -5.91 18.96
N ALA A 303 5.36 -4.97 18.81
CA ALA A 303 4.22 -4.85 19.72
C ALA A 303 3.33 -6.09 19.59
N MET A 304 3.16 -6.84 20.68
CA MET A 304 2.36 -8.06 20.76
C MET A 304 1.50 -8.00 22.02
N LEU A 305 0.30 -8.59 21.96
CA LEU A 305 -0.62 -8.68 23.11
C LEU A 305 -0.79 -10.14 23.53
N ARG A 306 -0.82 -10.38 24.84
CA ARG A 306 -1.33 -11.63 25.41
C ARG A 306 -2.86 -11.55 25.52
N PRO A 307 -3.60 -12.68 25.49
CA PRO A 307 -5.06 -12.68 25.55
C PRO A 307 -5.64 -11.87 26.73
N ASN A 308 -4.97 -11.89 27.90
CA ASN A 308 -5.44 -11.20 29.10
C ASN A 308 -4.96 -9.75 29.26
N ALA A 309 -4.23 -9.20 28.29
CA ALA A 309 -3.67 -7.85 28.39
C ALA A 309 -4.66 -6.76 27.96
N THR A 310 -4.51 -5.56 28.52
CA THR A 310 -5.40 -4.42 28.26
C THR A 310 -5.10 -3.77 26.92
N LEU A 311 -6.14 -3.61 26.11
CA LEU A 311 -6.02 -3.30 24.69
C LEU A 311 -5.85 -1.81 24.36
N GLY A 312 -6.55 -0.96 25.13
CA GLY A 312 -6.64 0.48 24.84
C GLY A 312 -5.30 1.21 24.90
N ALA A 313 -4.43 0.83 25.84
CA ALA A 313 -3.11 1.45 25.99
C ALA A 313 -2.12 1.00 24.90
N ALA A 314 -2.16 -0.29 24.54
CA ALA A 314 -1.18 -0.89 23.63
C ALA A 314 -1.23 -0.28 22.22
N LEU A 315 -2.43 -0.04 21.67
CA LEU A 315 -2.58 0.52 20.31
C LEU A 315 -2.16 1.98 20.22
N ILE A 316 -2.46 2.77 21.25
CA ILE A 316 -2.10 4.18 21.30
C ILE A 316 -0.57 4.30 21.45
N GLN A 317 0.03 3.49 22.30
CA GLN A 317 1.47 3.54 22.60
C GLN A 317 2.34 2.99 21.45
N ALA A 318 1.84 1.99 20.71
CA ALA A 318 2.58 1.38 19.61
C ALA A 318 2.43 2.12 18.26
N GLU A 319 1.52 3.10 18.14
CA GLU A 319 1.20 3.82 16.88
C GLU A 319 0.79 2.90 15.70
N VAL A 320 0.40 1.65 15.95
CA VAL A 320 0.09 0.65 14.91
C VAL A 320 -1.40 0.51 14.62
N SER A 321 -1.79 0.14 13.39
CA SER A 321 -3.19 -0.09 12.99
C SER A 321 -3.80 -1.37 13.58
N SER A 322 -2.95 -2.31 13.97
CA SER A 322 -3.34 -3.61 14.50
C SER A 322 -2.22 -4.18 15.35
N ILE A 323 -2.58 -5.00 16.34
CA ILE A 323 -1.64 -5.72 17.19
C ILE A 323 -1.97 -7.22 17.12
N PRO A 324 -0.98 -8.07 16.83
CA PRO A 324 -1.15 -9.52 16.93
C PRO A 324 -1.34 -9.95 18.40
N ILE A 325 -2.27 -10.87 18.60
CA ILE A 325 -2.53 -11.54 19.87
C ILE A 325 -1.83 -12.90 19.79
N VAL A 326 -0.98 -13.19 20.76
CA VAL A 326 -0.10 -14.37 20.76
C VAL A 326 -0.25 -15.15 22.07
N ASP A 327 -0.09 -16.47 22.01
CA ASP A 327 -0.07 -17.34 23.18
C ASP A 327 1.25 -17.21 23.96
N GLU A 328 1.43 -17.97 25.04
CA GLU A 328 2.68 -17.94 25.84
C GLU A 328 3.92 -18.45 25.07
N ASN A 329 3.73 -19.13 23.94
CA ASN A 329 4.80 -19.64 23.07
C ASN A 329 5.04 -18.72 21.85
N ASP A 330 4.52 -17.49 21.88
CA ASP A 330 4.56 -16.52 20.77
C ASP A 330 3.93 -17.02 19.46
N SER A 331 3.03 -18.00 19.54
CA SER A 331 2.21 -18.44 18.42
C SER A 331 1.03 -17.49 18.21
N LEU A 332 0.79 -17.09 16.97
CA LEU A 332 -0.30 -16.17 16.62
C LEU A 332 -1.66 -16.83 16.88
N LEU A 333 -2.46 -16.21 17.74
CA LEU A 333 -3.83 -16.62 18.04
C LEU A 333 -4.85 -15.81 17.23
N ASP A 334 -4.73 -14.48 17.26
CA ASP A 334 -5.66 -13.58 16.58
C ASP A 334 -4.98 -12.21 16.31
N ILE A 335 -5.69 -11.28 15.66
CA ILE A 335 -5.23 -9.93 15.38
C ILE A 335 -6.29 -8.94 15.81
N TYR A 336 -5.94 -8.06 16.76
CA TYR A 336 -6.78 -6.92 17.03
C TYR A 336 -6.50 -5.78 16.07
N SER A 337 -7.52 -5.23 15.41
CA SER A 337 -7.40 -4.09 14.49
C SER A 337 -8.26 -2.90 14.93
N ARG A 338 -7.76 -1.69 14.66
CA ARG A 338 -8.47 -0.40 14.87
C ARG A 338 -9.64 -0.21 13.86
N ARG A 339 -10.53 -1.18 13.71
CA ARG A 339 -11.74 -1.06 12.87
C ARG A 339 -12.99 -0.81 13.71
N PRO A 340 -13.89 0.12 13.33
CA PRO A 340 -15.08 0.46 14.11
C PRO A 340 -15.96 -0.75 14.46
N CYS A 341 -16.08 -1.72 13.55
CA CYS A 341 -16.88 -2.94 13.78
C CYS A 341 -16.43 -3.76 15.01
N ASN A 342 -15.14 -3.77 15.34
CA ASN A 342 -14.64 -4.47 16.52
C ASN A 342 -15.01 -3.73 17.81
N TRP A 343 -15.11 -2.39 17.76
CA TRP A 343 -15.50 -1.56 18.90
C TRP A 343 -16.99 -1.67 19.22
N VAL A 344 -17.83 -1.80 18.20
CA VAL A 344 -19.28 -1.95 18.38
C VAL A 344 -19.61 -3.24 19.12
N LYS A 345 -18.92 -4.33 18.78
CA LYS A 345 -19.01 -5.58 19.53
C LYS A 345 -18.48 -5.43 20.96
N MET A 346 -17.40 -4.68 21.16
CA MET A 346 -16.80 -4.50 22.49
C MET A 346 -17.62 -3.59 23.40
N GLN A 347 -18.23 -2.52 22.90
CA GLN A 347 -18.84 -1.49 23.75
C GLN A 347 -20.36 -1.66 23.92
N ILE A 348 -21.07 -2.26 22.95
CA ILE A 348 -22.47 -2.65 23.17
C ILE A 348 -22.54 -3.82 24.17
N PHE A 349 -21.52 -4.68 24.24
CA PHE A 349 -21.50 -5.83 25.16
C PHE A 349 -20.65 -5.65 26.42
N SER A 350 -19.75 -4.67 26.50
CA SER A 350 -18.90 -4.45 27.66
C SER A 350 -18.74 -2.97 27.96
N MET A 351 -19.69 -2.43 28.72
CA MET A 351 -19.47 -1.24 29.56
C MET A 351 -18.62 -1.62 30.79
N ASP A 352 -17.51 -2.34 30.57
CA ASP A 352 -16.55 -2.63 31.63
C ASP A 352 -15.17 -2.12 31.23
N LYS A 353 -14.47 -1.53 32.19
CA LYS A 353 -13.30 -0.66 31.98
C LYS A 353 -12.05 -1.41 31.50
N ASP A 354 -12.13 -2.74 31.40
CA ASP A 354 -11.06 -3.61 30.95
C ASP A 354 -11.50 -4.42 29.73
N VAL A 355 -11.40 -3.79 28.57
CA VAL A 355 -11.52 -4.49 27.29
C VAL A 355 -10.30 -5.42 27.14
N ARG A 356 -10.48 -6.70 27.48
CA ARG A 356 -9.52 -7.78 27.28
C ARG A 356 -9.73 -8.42 25.91
N CYS A 357 -8.67 -8.98 25.33
CA CYS A 357 -8.82 -9.84 24.16
C CYS A 357 -9.53 -11.12 24.61
N VAL A 358 -10.57 -11.55 23.88
CA VAL A 358 -11.23 -12.84 24.13
C VAL A 358 -10.57 -13.89 23.27
#